data_AF-A0A1M4PS84-F1
#
_entry.id   AF-A0A1M4PS84-F1
#
_cell.length_a   1.000
_cell.length_b   1.000
_cell.length_c   1.000
_cell.angle_alpha   90.00
_cell.angle_beta   90.00
_cell.angle_gamma   90.00
#
_symmetry.space_group_name_H-M   'P 1'
#
loop_
_entity.id
_entity.type
_entity.pdbx_description
1 polymer ?
#
loop_
_entity_poly.entity_id
_entity_poly.type
_entity_poly.pdbx_seq_one_letter_code
_entity_poly.pdbx_strand_id
1 'polypeptide(L)' 'MNEVFTPSALTAIHTITGGILRSINNIAIASLMYSTVRKMQVVNEETVYQANIETGI' A
#
# COMPACT_ATOMS: atom_id res chain seq x y z
N MET A 1 7.78 16.68 8.55
CA MET A 1 8.02 15.61 7.56
C MET A 1 6.68 14.92 7.39
N ASN A 2 6.06 14.99 6.20
CA ASN A 2 4.79 14.30 5.97
C ASN A 2 5.10 12.86 5.61
N GLU A 3 4.58 11.91 6.39
CA GLU A 3 4.72 10.49 6.08
C GLU A 3 3.83 10.11 4.89
N VAL A 4 4.39 9.36 3.96
CA VAL A 4 3.67 8.90 2.76
C VAL A 4 2.75 7.73 3.09
N PHE A 5 3.11 6.90 4.07
CA PHE A 5 2.32 5.77 4.54
C PHE A 5 1.86 6.03 5.97
N THR A 6 0.59 5.75 6.26
CA THR A 6 0.14 5.70 7.66
C THR A 6 0.73 4.46 8.36
N PRO A 7 0.86 4.47 9.69
CA PRO A 7 1.21 3.27 10.45
C PRO A 7 0.28 2.09 10.16
N SER A 8 -1.01 2.33 9.95
CA SER A 8 -1.97 1.28 9.57
C SER A 8 -1.71 0.70 8.17
N ALA A 9 -1.26 1.50 7.21
CA ALA A 9 -0.87 1.02 5.89
C ALA A 9 0.35 0.07 5.97
N LEU A 10 1.34 0.39 6.80
CA LEU A 10 2.51 -0.47 7.00
C LEU A 10 2.12 -1.83 7.60
N THR A 11 1.23 -1.83 8.59
CA THR A 11 0.69 -3.06 9.18
C THR A 11 -0.09 -3.89 8.15
N ALA A 12 -0.92 -3.25 7.32
CA ALA A 12 -1.67 -3.91 6.25
C ALA A 12 -0.73 -4.54 5.20
N ILE A 13 0.30 -3.81 4.77
CA ILE A 13 1.32 -4.30 3.84
C ILE A 13 2.00 -5.56 4.40
N HIS A 14 2.44 -5.53 5.66
CA HIS A 14 3.06 -6.70 6.29
C HIS A 14 2.09 -7.89 6.38
N THR A 15 0.83 -7.62 6.70
CA THR A 15 -0.22 -8.65 6.85
C THR A 15 -0.52 -9.35 5.53
N ILE A 16 -0.69 -8.61 4.45
CA ILE A 16 -0.98 -9.14 3.11
C ILE A 16 0.21 -9.95 2.58
N THR A 17 1.42 -9.45 2.80
CA THR A 17 2.63 -9.99 2.15
C THR A 17 3.34 -11.07 2.96
N GLY A 18 2.96 -11.26 4.23
CA GLY A 18 3.66 -12.16 5.16
C GLY A 18 5.11 -11.76 5.43
N GLY A 19 5.47 -10.49 5.18
CA GLY A 19 6.85 -10.00 5.36
C GLY A 19 7.80 -10.30 4.20
N ILE A 20 7.32 -10.85 3.08
CA ILE A 20 8.17 -11.19 1.93
C ILE A 20 8.55 -9.91 1.18
N LEU A 21 9.86 -9.59 1.15
CA LEU A 21 10.39 -8.34 0.58
C LEU A 21 9.88 -8.02 -0.84
N ARG A 22 9.82 -9.02 -1.73
CA ARG A 22 9.32 -8.81 -3.09
C ARG A 22 7.84 -8.44 -3.11
N SER A 23 7.03 -9.13 -2.31
CA SER A 23 5.60 -8.85 -2.20
C SER A 23 5.35 -7.48 -1.56
N ILE A 24 6.14 -7.11 -0.54
CA ILE A 24 6.14 -5.76 0.06
C ILE A 24 6.37 -4.69 -0.99
N ASN A 25 7.43 -4.83 -1.80
CA ASN A 25 7.73 -3.86 -2.85
C ASN A 25 6.55 -3.73 -3.83
N ASN A 26 6.01 -4.86 -4.29
CA ASN A 26 4.94 -4.84 -5.27
C ASN A 26 3.67 -4.16 -4.73
N ILE A 27 3.23 -4.50 -3.51
CA ILE A 27 2.04 -3.89 -2.91
C ILE A 27 2.26 -2.42 -2.54
N ALA A 28 3.46 -2.05 -2.08
CA ALA A 28 3.78 -0.66 -1.74
C ALA A 28 3.73 0.24 -2.99
N ILE A 29 4.31 -0.21 -4.10
CA ILE A 29 4.26 0.51 -5.37
C ILE A 29 2.82 0.58 -5.91
N ALA A 30 2.07 -0.53 -5.86
CA ALA A 30 0.66 -0.56 -6.26
C ALA A 30 -0.17 0.44 -5.45
N SER A 31 0.04 0.49 -4.13
CA SER A 31 -0.64 1.42 -3.23
C SER A 31 -0.32 2.88 -3.56
N LEU A 32 0.95 3.18 -3.85
CA LEU A 32 1.38 4.53 -4.28
C LEU A 32 0.74 4.93 -5.62
N MET A 33 0.69 4.01 -6.59
CA MET A 33 0.04 4.25 -7.88
C MET A 33 -1.45 4.52 -7.69
N TYR A 34 -2.13 3.70 -6.90
CA TYR A 34 -3.56 3.86 -6.59
C TYR A 34 -3.85 5.21 -5.90
N SER A 35 -3.07 5.58 -4.88
CA SER A 35 -3.18 6.89 -4.23
C SER A 35 -2.95 8.05 -5.20
N THR A 36 -1.97 7.93 -6.10
CA THR A 36 -1.64 8.97 -7.09
C THR A 36 -2.78 9.20 -8.07
N VAL A 37 -3.37 8.13 -8.62
CA VAL A 37 -4.53 8.21 -9.53
C VAL A 37 -5.71 8.92 -8.87
N ARG A 38 -5.89 8.73 -7.55
CA ARG A 38 -6.99 9.30 -6.76
C ARG A 38 -6.65 10.63 -6.09
N LYS A 39 -5.49 11.21 -6.39
CA LYS A 39 -4.99 12.47 -5.81
C LYS A 39 -4.92 12.46 -4.28
N MET A 40 -4.74 11.28 -3.69
CA MET A 40 -4.56 11.11 -2.26
C MET A 40 -3.13 11.53 -1.88
N GLN A 41 -2.99 12.24 -0.76
CA GLN A 41 -1.70 12.72 -0.28
C GLN A 41 -0.95 11.68 0.57
N VAL A 42 -1.67 10.67 1.07
CA VAL A 42 -1.17 9.65 2.00
C VAL A 42 -1.77 8.29 1.62
N VAL A 43 -0.96 7.24 1.68
CA VAL A 43 -1.38 5.84 1.59
C VAL A 43 -1.90 5.41 2.95
N ASN A 44 -3.20 5.12 3.01
CA ASN A 44 -3.83 4.54 4.20
C ASN A 44 -4.10 3.04 3.99
N GLU A 45 -4.58 2.38 5.03
CA GLU A 45 -4.94 0.96 5.02
C GLU A 45 -5.90 0.57 3.89
N GLU A 46 -6.95 1.37 3.65
CA GLU A 46 -7.91 1.12 2.57
C GLU A 46 -7.25 1.13 1.19
N THR A 47 -6.32 2.07 0.97
CA THR A 47 -5.55 2.17 -0.28
C THR A 47 -4.77 0.88 -0.53
N VAL A 48 -4.16 0.31 0.51
CA VAL A 48 -3.37 -0.93 0.42
C VAL A 48 -4.26 -2.11 0.02
N TYR A 49 -5.44 -2.25 0.66
CA TYR A 49 -6.36 -3.33 0.31
C TYR A 49 -6.91 -3.20 -1.11
N GLN A 50 -7.27 -1.99 -1.53
CA GLN A 50 -7.77 -1.75 -2.90
C GLN A 50 -6.68 -2.01 -3.93
N ALA A 51 -5.45 -1.56 -3.67
CA ALA A 51 -4.31 -1.86 -4.52
C ALA A 51 -4.05 -3.37 -4.62
N ASN A 52 -4.23 -4.14 -3.53
CA ASN A 52 -4.10 -5.59 -3.56
C ASN A 52 -5.15 -6.25 -4.46
N ILE A 53 -6.40 -5.80 -4.39
CA ILE A 53 -7.50 -6.30 -5.22
C ILE A 53 -7.24 -6.02 -6.70
N GLU A 54 -6.79 -4.80 -7.04
CA GLU A 54 -6.52 -4.42 -8.43
C GLU A 54 -5.30 -5.13 -9.04
N THR A 55 -4.28 -5.42 -8.22
CA THR A 55 -3.02 -6.02 -8.70
C THR A 55 -2.98 -7.54 -8.60
N GLY A 56 -3.88 -8.17 -7.83
CA GLY A 56 -3.97 -9.62 -7.67
C GLY A 56 -2.73 -10.24 -7.00
N ILE A 57 -2.02 -9.46 -6.17
CA ILE A 57 -0.85 -9.89 -5.41
C ILE A 57 -1.28 -10.66 -4.16
#